data_AF-A0A0S8GT77-F1
#
_entry.id   AF-A0A0S8GT77-F1
#
_cell.length_a   1.000
_cell.length_b   1.000
_cell.length_c   1.000
_cell.angle_alpha   90.00
_cell.angle_beta   90.00
_cell.angle_gamma   90.00
#
_symmetry.space_group_name_H-M   'P 1'
#
loop_
_entity.id
_entity.type
_entity.pdbx_description
1 polymer ?
#
loop_
_entity_poly.entity_id
_entity_poly.type
_entity_poly.pdbx_seq_one_letter_code
_entity_poly.pdbx_strand_id
1 'polypeptide(L)'
;MLIWLETALVIILALGGAFAGWLLSRLRRPWWLLGYILPILLLLMIGSARHFPVLDFKIPFRWITLGRLEFALLGPIVTCLFGSLWSRLAQFRLKILLAVFVVLVVLSQSAWPFAVPFFVRHRFINLQGQISDGVCLQSTGYTCGPAAAVSALYQLGIRAKEGEIALQAYTSTAGTDPDLLCRAINKLYADQGASCTYRPFKSLEELKQAGLTIVIIKFSFMIDHYVTILEITNDQVITADPVVGRRILNYKEFNQLWRRSGLTVKKINTPLSSYKNGALQLRNKTNMLIRATTDGSVV
;
A
#
# COMPACT_ATOMS: atom_id res chain seq x y z
N MET A 1 -8.62 -17.05 7.04
CA MET A 1 -7.51 -17.71 7.77
C MET A 1 -6.19 -16.94 7.62
N LEU A 2 -5.79 -16.55 6.40
CA LEU A 2 -4.53 -15.83 6.16
C LEU A 2 -4.35 -14.53 6.98
N ILE A 3 -5.38 -13.67 7.09
CA ILE A 3 -5.31 -12.40 7.83
C ILE A 3 -4.94 -12.59 9.32
N TRP A 4 -5.46 -13.64 9.96
CA TRP A 4 -5.15 -13.94 11.36
C TRP A 4 -3.71 -14.40 11.55
N LEU A 5 -3.18 -15.18 10.60
CA LEU A 5 -1.78 -15.59 10.60
C LEU A 5 -0.85 -14.38 10.42
N GLU A 6 -1.17 -13.46 9.51
CA GLU A 6 -0.41 -12.22 9.32
C GLU A 6 -0.43 -11.35 10.59
N THR A 7 -1.60 -11.19 11.21
CA THR A 7 -1.74 -10.41 12.45
C THR A 7 -0.95 -11.04 13.59
N ALA A 8 -1.02 -12.37 13.75
CA ALA A 8 -0.25 -13.10 14.75
C ALA A 8 1.26 -12.98 14.50
N LEU A 9 1.71 -13.07 13.24
CA LEU A 9 3.10 -12.90 12.88
C LEU A 9 3.63 -11.50 13.24
N VAL A 10 2.84 -10.45 12.99
CA VAL A 10 3.20 -9.08 13.36
C VAL A 10 3.31 -8.91 14.88
N ILE A 11 2.42 -9.54 15.66
CA ILE A 11 2.52 -9.55 17.13
C ILE A 11 3.80 -10.28 17.57
N ILE A 12 4.12 -11.43 16.97
CA ILE A 12 5.36 -12.18 17.25
C ILE A 12 6.60 -11.32 16.94
N LEU A 13 6.61 -10.62 15.81
CA LEU A 13 7.69 -9.69 15.45
C LEU A 13 7.85 -8.60 16.52
N ALA A 14 6.74 -8.00 16.99
CA ALA A 14 6.78 -7.00 18.05
C ALA A 14 7.35 -7.57 19.36
N LEU A 15 7.00 -8.79 19.76
CA LEU A 15 7.59 -9.47 20.92
C LEU A 15 9.09 -9.71 20.72
N GLY A 16 9.50 -10.12 19.52
CA GLY A 16 10.91 -10.26 19.14
C GLY A 16 11.69 -8.95 19.26
N GLY A 17 11.08 -7.83 18.84
CA GLY A 17 11.65 -6.49 19.03
C GLY A 17 11.84 -6.14 20.50
N ALA A 18 10.86 -6.44 21.36
CA ALA A 18 10.96 -6.21 22.81
C ALA A 18 12.14 -6.97 23.42
N PHE A 19 12.27 -8.25 23.06
CA PHE A 19 13.36 -9.12 23.51
C PHE A 19 14.72 -8.60 23.01
N ALA A 20 14.82 -8.21 21.74
CA ALA A 20 16.03 -7.62 21.17
C ALA A 20 16.43 -6.32 21.89
N GLY A 21 15.48 -5.42 22.14
CA GLY A 21 15.71 -4.19 22.89
C GLY A 21 16.23 -4.44 24.30
N TRP A 22 15.65 -5.44 24.99
CA TRP A 22 16.12 -5.87 26.30
C TRP A 22 17.55 -6.44 26.25
N LEU A 23 17.87 -7.29 25.27
CA LEU A 23 19.22 -7.82 25.06
C LEU A 23 20.24 -6.71 24.80
N LEU A 24 19.93 -5.77 23.89
CA LEU A 24 20.78 -4.63 23.57
C LEU A 24 21.05 -3.76 24.80
N SER A 25 20.07 -3.64 25.70
CA SER A 25 20.23 -2.86 26.94
C SER A 25 21.28 -3.41 27.90
N ARG A 26 21.60 -4.72 27.79
CA ARG A 26 22.61 -5.42 28.60
C ARG A 26 24.03 -5.32 28.03
N LEU A 27 24.20 -4.78 26.81
CA LEU A 27 25.51 -4.62 26.21
C LEU A 27 26.35 -3.56 26.95
N ARG A 28 27.67 -3.73 26.94
CA ARG A 28 28.62 -2.77 27.53
C ARG A 28 28.55 -1.42 26.80
N ARG A 29 28.94 -0.33 27.48
CA ARG A 29 29.08 0.99 26.81
C ARG A 29 30.14 0.90 25.70
N PRO A 30 29.95 1.54 24.53
CA PRO A 30 28.78 2.33 24.10
C PRO A 30 27.67 1.52 23.40
N TRP A 31 27.84 0.21 23.22
CA TRP A 31 27.03 -0.66 22.34
C TRP A 31 25.54 -0.73 22.67
N TRP A 32 25.14 -0.47 23.92
CA TRP A 32 23.71 -0.39 24.28
C TRP A 32 22.95 0.73 23.54
N LEU A 33 23.66 1.76 23.05
CA LEU A 33 23.07 2.85 22.25
C LEU A 33 22.50 2.35 20.92
N LEU A 34 22.92 1.17 20.43
CA LEU A 34 22.35 0.57 19.23
C LEU A 34 20.86 0.28 19.36
N GLY A 35 20.37 0.02 20.59
CA GLY A 35 18.94 -0.14 20.88
C GLY A 35 18.10 1.12 20.63
N TYR A 36 18.75 2.28 20.46
CA TYR A 36 18.11 3.56 20.14
C TYR A 36 18.38 3.98 18.69
N ILE A 37 19.65 3.93 18.29
CA ILE A 37 20.09 4.43 16.98
C ILE A 37 19.41 3.66 15.85
N LEU A 38 19.38 2.32 15.92
CA LEU A 38 18.81 1.50 14.84
C LEU A 38 17.29 1.70 14.70
N PRO A 39 16.46 1.61 15.77
CA PRO A 39 15.03 1.87 15.64
C PRO A 39 14.71 3.31 15.21
N ILE A 40 15.42 4.31 15.73
CA ILE A 40 15.21 5.71 15.35
C ILE A 40 15.53 5.92 13.87
N LEU A 41 16.63 5.36 13.36
CA LEU A 41 16.96 5.44 11.94
C LEU A 41 15.85 4.84 11.07
N LEU A 42 15.32 3.67 11.45
CA LEU A 42 14.22 3.03 10.73
C LEU A 42 12.92 3.86 10.81
N LEU A 43 12.59 4.45 11.96
CA LEU A 43 11.45 5.36 12.10
C LEU A 43 11.60 6.59 11.21
N LEU A 44 12.80 7.19 11.16
CA LEU A 44 13.08 8.31 10.28
C LEU A 44 12.96 7.93 8.81
N MET A 45 13.38 6.72 8.44
CA MET A 45 13.22 6.22 7.08
C MET A 45 11.74 6.06 6.70
N ILE A 46 10.93 5.42 7.54
CA ILE A 46 9.47 5.27 7.33
C ILE A 46 8.80 6.64 7.28
N GLY A 47 9.10 7.52 8.24
CA GLY A 47 8.55 8.87 8.29
C GLY A 47 8.91 9.71 7.05
N SER A 48 10.14 9.58 6.56
CA SER A 48 10.60 10.27 5.35
C SER A 48 9.85 9.77 4.11
N ALA A 49 9.64 8.45 3.98
CA ALA A 49 8.89 7.89 2.86
C ALA A 49 7.44 8.37 2.84
N ARG A 50 6.77 8.41 4.01
CA ARG A 50 5.42 8.96 4.15
C ARG A 50 5.35 10.45 3.86
N HIS A 51 6.38 11.22 4.20
CA HIS A 51 6.41 12.65 3.92
C HIS A 51 6.70 12.94 2.43
N PHE A 52 7.55 12.12 1.81
CA PHE A 52 7.99 12.24 0.41
C PHE A 52 7.74 10.94 -0.35
N PRO A 53 6.51 10.70 -0.87
CA PRO A 53 6.15 9.44 -1.55
C PRO A 53 7.03 9.05 -2.74
N VAL A 54 7.76 10.00 -3.34
CA VAL A 54 8.77 9.70 -4.37
C VAL A 54 9.88 8.77 -3.86
N LEU A 55 10.10 8.70 -2.55
CA LEU A 55 11.08 7.77 -1.94
C LEU A 55 10.64 6.31 -2.06
N ASP A 56 9.36 6.00 -2.21
CA ASP A 56 8.87 4.62 -2.40
C ASP A 56 9.49 3.94 -3.63
N PHE A 57 10.03 4.72 -4.56
CA PHE A 57 10.67 4.22 -5.77
C PHE A 57 12.18 4.06 -5.65
N LYS A 58 12.78 4.37 -4.49
CA LYS A 58 14.23 4.31 -4.25
C LYS A 58 14.57 3.27 -3.20
N ILE A 59 15.63 2.49 -3.44
CA ILE A 59 16.24 1.65 -2.40
C ILE A 59 16.95 2.58 -1.41
N PRO A 60 16.87 2.33 -0.08
CA PRO A 60 16.21 1.21 0.60
C PRO A 60 14.73 1.42 0.96
N PHE A 61 14.19 2.63 0.82
CA PHE A 61 12.82 2.98 1.21
C PHE A 61 11.76 2.07 0.59
N ARG A 62 11.92 1.76 -0.71
CA ARG A 62 11.04 0.84 -1.44
C ARG A 62 10.85 -0.50 -0.74
N TRP A 63 11.88 -1.05 -0.12
CA TRP A 63 11.77 -2.35 0.56
C TRP A 63 10.86 -2.25 1.78
N ILE A 64 10.96 -1.14 2.51
CA ILE A 64 10.22 -0.90 3.75
C ILE A 64 8.75 -0.56 3.46
N THR A 65 8.48 0.21 2.40
CA THR A 65 7.12 0.66 2.06
C THR A 65 6.36 -0.29 1.15
N LEU A 66 6.98 -1.39 0.69
CA LEU A 66 6.29 -2.35 -0.16
C LEU A 66 5.12 -3.03 0.58
N GLY A 67 3.90 -2.82 0.09
CA GLY A 67 2.67 -3.41 0.60
C GLY A 67 2.33 -2.94 2.01
N ARG A 68 2.47 -3.83 2.99
CA ARG A 68 2.15 -3.52 4.41
C ARG A 68 3.37 -3.69 5.32
N LEU A 69 4.58 -3.80 4.76
CA LEU A 69 5.76 -4.10 5.55
C LEU A 69 6.08 -3.00 6.56
N GLU A 70 5.84 -1.73 6.24
CA GLU A 70 6.03 -0.62 7.19
C GLU A 70 5.25 -0.84 8.49
N PHE A 71 3.97 -1.24 8.40
CA PHE A 71 3.14 -1.53 9.58
C PHE A 71 3.67 -2.74 10.36
N ALA A 72 4.15 -3.79 9.66
CA ALA A 72 4.77 -4.94 10.30
C ALA A 72 6.09 -4.60 11.04
N LEU A 73 6.84 -3.62 10.53
CA LEU A 73 8.11 -3.17 11.12
C LEU A 73 7.92 -2.20 12.28
N LEU A 74 6.86 -1.40 12.30
CA LEU A 74 6.59 -0.45 13.39
C LEU A 74 6.53 -1.12 14.76
N GLY A 75 5.90 -2.30 14.85
CA GLY A 75 5.84 -3.10 16.07
C GLY A 75 7.21 -3.39 16.69
N PRO A 76 8.08 -4.17 16.03
CA PRO A 76 9.43 -4.48 16.52
C PRO A 76 10.31 -3.24 16.74
N ILE A 77 10.17 -2.20 15.91
CA ILE A 77 10.93 -0.95 16.06
C ILE A 77 10.57 -0.27 17.39
N VAL A 78 9.26 -0.06 17.64
CA VAL A 78 8.77 0.59 18.86
C VAL A 78 9.11 -0.24 20.09
N THR A 79 8.87 -1.55 20.06
CA THR A 79 9.15 -2.41 21.21
C THR A 79 10.64 -2.57 21.47
N CYS A 80 11.51 -2.55 20.45
CA CYS A 80 12.96 -2.53 20.64
C CYS A 80 13.43 -1.24 21.32
N LEU A 81 12.98 -0.10 20.81
CA LEU A 81 13.31 1.22 21.36
C LEU A 81 12.94 1.30 22.86
N PHE A 82 11.69 0.95 23.19
CA PHE A 82 11.21 1.05 24.58
C PHE A 82 11.62 -0.13 25.46
N GLY A 83 11.85 -1.31 24.89
CA GLY A 83 12.44 -2.45 25.60
C GLY A 83 13.84 -2.15 26.11
N SER A 84 14.60 -1.32 25.37
CA SER A 84 15.91 -0.86 25.80
C SER A 84 15.86 0.16 26.96
N LEU A 85 14.78 0.95 27.04
CA LEU A 85 14.51 1.89 28.14
C LEU A 85 14.03 1.17 29.41
N TRP A 86 13.28 0.08 29.25
CA TRP A 86 12.64 -0.66 30.34
C TRP A 86 13.60 -1.07 31.45
N SER A 87 14.79 -1.58 31.08
CA SER A 87 15.79 -2.05 32.04
C SER A 87 16.41 -0.93 32.89
N ARG A 88 16.22 0.33 32.49
CA ARG A 88 16.81 1.52 33.12
C ARG A 88 15.83 2.33 33.94
N LEU A 89 14.54 2.05 33.83
CA LEU A 89 13.53 2.69 34.67
C LEU A 89 13.64 2.15 36.11
N ALA A 90 13.82 3.03 37.09
CA ALA A 90 13.86 2.65 38.50
C ALA A 90 12.45 2.38 39.06
N GLN A 91 11.48 3.20 38.66
CA GLN A 91 10.13 3.17 39.22
C GLN A 91 9.22 2.16 38.51
N PHE A 92 8.60 1.26 39.27
CA PHE A 92 7.69 0.24 38.74
C PHE A 92 6.44 0.83 38.07
N ARG A 93 5.91 1.96 38.58
CA ARG A 93 4.75 2.64 37.98
C ARG A 93 5.05 3.13 36.56
N LEU A 94 6.23 3.73 36.34
CA LEU A 94 6.65 4.18 35.01
C LEU A 94 6.83 3.01 34.03
N LYS A 95 7.30 1.86 34.52
CA LYS A 95 7.34 0.63 33.72
C LYS A 95 5.93 0.22 33.26
N ILE A 96 4.97 0.13 34.17
CA ILE A 96 3.59 -0.21 33.79
C ILE A 96 3.03 0.78 32.75
N LEU A 97 3.17 2.09 33.00
CA LEU A 97 2.69 3.11 32.06
C LEU A 97 3.35 2.98 30.68
N LEU A 98 4.66 2.73 30.64
CA LEU A 98 5.38 2.51 29.40
C LEU A 98 4.91 1.24 28.68
N ALA A 99 4.70 0.13 29.39
CA ALA A 99 4.19 -1.11 28.79
C ALA A 99 2.82 -0.90 28.17
N VAL A 100 1.90 -0.27 28.91
CA VAL A 100 0.55 0.04 28.40
C VAL A 100 0.64 0.90 27.14
N PHE A 101 1.45 1.97 27.18
CA PHE A 101 1.67 2.83 26.01
C PHE A 101 2.20 2.05 24.80
N VAL A 102 3.24 1.23 24.99
CA VAL A 102 3.83 0.42 23.90
C VAL A 102 2.81 -0.56 23.34
N VAL A 103 2.04 -1.26 24.20
CA VAL A 103 1.00 -2.18 23.75
C VAL A 103 -0.06 -1.46 22.91
N LEU A 104 -0.53 -0.28 23.35
CA LEU A 104 -1.51 0.50 22.60
C LEU A 104 -0.96 0.96 21.24
N VAL A 105 0.30 1.39 21.18
CA VAL A 105 0.96 1.78 19.92
C VAL A 105 1.11 0.57 18.98
N VAL A 106 1.57 -0.58 19.48
CA VAL A 106 1.73 -1.81 18.68
C VAL A 106 0.37 -2.29 18.17
N LEU A 107 -0.65 -2.32 19.02
CA LEU A 107 -1.99 -2.73 18.61
C LEU A 107 -2.55 -1.78 17.54
N SER A 108 -2.46 -0.46 17.75
CA SER A 108 -3.07 0.52 16.84
C SER A 108 -2.30 0.73 15.53
N GLN A 109 -0.96 0.74 15.56
CA GLN A 109 -0.13 1.10 14.40
C GLN A 109 0.44 -0.12 13.67
N SER A 110 0.52 -1.29 14.33
CA SER A 110 1.14 -2.48 13.75
C SER A 110 0.12 -3.59 13.53
N ALA A 111 -0.60 -4.05 14.55
CA ALA A 111 -1.54 -5.17 14.41
C ALA A 111 -2.85 -4.77 13.70
N TRP A 112 -3.41 -3.59 14.02
CA TRP A 112 -4.71 -3.15 13.53
C TRP A 112 -4.80 -3.06 11.99
N PRO A 113 -3.83 -2.50 11.25
CA PRO A 113 -3.86 -2.50 9.78
C PRO A 113 -3.96 -3.89 9.13
N PHE A 114 -3.52 -4.94 9.82
CA PHE A 114 -3.67 -6.32 9.36
C PHE A 114 -5.01 -6.92 9.76
N ALA A 115 -5.48 -6.65 10.98
CA ALA A 115 -6.74 -7.18 11.48
C ALA A 115 -7.97 -6.53 10.84
N VAL A 116 -7.93 -5.22 10.57
CA VAL A 116 -9.08 -4.43 10.09
C VAL A 116 -9.74 -5.00 8.84
N PRO A 117 -9.02 -5.36 7.76
CA PRO A 117 -9.63 -5.92 6.54
C PRO A 117 -10.57 -7.10 6.81
N PHE A 118 -10.35 -7.87 7.89
CA PHE A 118 -11.27 -8.93 8.30
C PHE A 118 -12.58 -8.36 8.86
N PHE A 119 -12.51 -7.41 9.80
CA PHE A 119 -13.68 -6.82 10.45
C PHE A 119 -14.53 -5.95 9.50
N VAL A 120 -13.88 -5.20 8.60
CA VAL A 120 -14.60 -4.35 7.65
C VAL A 120 -15.10 -5.10 6.42
N ARG A 121 -14.79 -6.41 6.31
CA ARG A 121 -15.14 -7.21 5.14
C ARG A 121 -16.63 -7.18 4.82
N HIS A 122 -17.48 -7.35 5.84
CA HIS A 122 -18.93 -7.32 5.67
C HIS A 122 -19.43 -5.96 5.19
N ARG A 123 -18.82 -4.86 5.66
CA ARG A 123 -19.15 -3.52 5.18
C ARG A 123 -18.77 -3.38 3.71
N PHE A 124 -17.58 -3.84 3.31
CA PHE A 124 -17.10 -3.72 1.93
C PHE A 124 -17.85 -4.58 0.91
N ILE A 125 -18.28 -5.80 1.25
CA ILE A 125 -19.02 -6.66 0.30
C ILE A 125 -20.26 -5.96 -0.28
N ASN A 126 -20.88 -5.07 0.48
CA ASN A 126 -22.08 -4.34 0.07
C ASN A 126 -21.79 -2.98 -0.59
N LEU A 127 -20.53 -2.55 -0.66
CA LEU A 127 -20.16 -1.28 -1.30
C LEU A 127 -20.08 -1.45 -2.83
N GLN A 128 -21.10 -0.96 -3.53
CA GLN A 128 -21.08 -0.88 -4.99
C GLN A 128 -20.22 0.30 -5.47
N GLY A 129 -20.19 1.40 -4.70
CA GLY A 129 -19.73 2.71 -5.17
C GLY A 129 -20.87 3.47 -5.84
N GLN A 130 -21.02 4.75 -5.52
CA GLN A 130 -22.05 5.61 -6.09
C GLN A 130 -21.43 6.51 -7.15
N ILE A 131 -21.79 6.27 -8.41
CA ILE A 131 -21.30 7.08 -9.53
C ILE A 131 -22.27 8.23 -9.75
N SER A 132 -21.77 9.45 -9.61
CA SER A 132 -22.45 10.70 -9.97
C SER A 132 -21.57 11.46 -10.95
N ASP A 133 -22.13 11.87 -12.10
CA ASP A 133 -21.41 12.61 -13.15
C ASP A 133 -20.07 11.97 -13.58
N GLY A 134 -20.04 10.64 -13.65
CA GLY A 134 -18.85 9.87 -14.03
C GLY A 134 -17.76 9.79 -12.95
N VAL A 135 -18.06 10.23 -11.72
CA VAL A 135 -17.18 10.15 -10.55
C VAL A 135 -17.79 9.22 -9.51
N CYS A 136 -17.03 8.25 -9.03
CA CYS A 136 -17.43 7.43 -7.89
C CYS A 136 -17.12 8.17 -6.59
N LEU A 137 -18.15 8.49 -5.83
CA LEU A 137 -18.02 9.02 -4.47
C LEU A 137 -17.64 7.89 -3.50
N GLN A 138 -16.76 8.18 -2.55
CA GLN A 138 -16.34 7.21 -1.54
C GLN A 138 -17.44 6.98 -0.50
N SER A 139 -17.70 5.72 -0.16
CA SER A 139 -18.74 5.38 0.81
C SER A 139 -18.26 5.46 2.27
N THR A 140 -16.95 5.56 2.50
CA THR A 140 -16.35 5.62 3.85
C THR A 140 -15.19 6.60 3.88
N GLY A 141 -14.74 7.04 5.07
CA GLY A 141 -13.61 7.98 5.19
C GLY A 141 -12.22 7.46 4.78
N TYR A 142 -12.09 6.19 4.37
CA TYR A 142 -10.81 5.56 4.06
C TYR A 142 -10.82 4.78 2.73
N THR A 143 -11.87 4.91 1.92
CA THR A 143 -12.02 4.24 0.61
C THR A 143 -11.79 5.15 -0.59
N CYS A 144 -11.12 6.30 -0.40
CA CYS A 144 -10.78 7.22 -1.49
C CYS A 144 -9.98 6.54 -2.62
N GLY A 145 -8.99 5.70 -2.31
CA GLY A 145 -8.23 4.93 -3.31
C GLY A 145 -9.12 4.03 -4.18
N PRO A 146 -9.89 3.10 -3.58
CA PRO A 146 -10.86 2.28 -4.31
C PRO A 146 -11.87 3.08 -5.13
N ALA A 147 -12.45 4.16 -4.58
CA ALA A 147 -13.42 4.99 -5.30
C ALA A 147 -12.78 5.77 -6.47
N ALA A 148 -11.57 6.28 -6.30
CA ALA A 148 -10.81 6.88 -7.40
C ALA A 148 -10.51 5.85 -8.50
N ALA A 149 -10.18 4.60 -8.11
CA ALA A 149 -10.00 3.51 -9.05
C ALA A 149 -11.28 3.14 -9.81
N VAL A 150 -12.45 3.12 -9.15
CA VAL A 150 -13.74 2.95 -9.83
C VAL A 150 -13.97 4.07 -10.84
N SER A 151 -13.69 5.33 -10.46
CA SER A 151 -13.80 6.48 -11.38
C SER A 151 -12.90 6.30 -12.62
N ALA A 152 -11.65 5.86 -12.42
CA ALA A 152 -10.74 5.60 -13.53
C ALA A 152 -11.24 4.45 -14.43
N LEU A 153 -11.62 3.32 -13.84
CA LEU A 153 -12.13 2.17 -14.60
C LEU A 153 -13.41 2.50 -15.37
N TYR A 154 -14.28 3.34 -14.79
CA TYR A 154 -15.47 3.85 -15.47
C TYR A 154 -15.13 4.62 -16.76
N GLN A 155 -14.09 5.47 -16.74
CA GLN A 155 -13.61 6.19 -17.93
C GLN A 155 -13.07 5.23 -19.03
N LEU A 156 -12.65 4.02 -18.67
CA LEU A 156 -12.23 2.98 -19.63
C LEU A 156 -13.40 2.10 -20.11
N GLY A 157 -14.62 2.39 -19.66
CA GLY A 157 -15.82 1.58 -19.91
C GLY A 157 -15.84 0.26 -19.13
N ILE A 158 -15.10 0.17 -18.03
CA ILE A 158 -15.02 -1.02 -17.17
C ILE A 158 -15.88 -0.77 -15.93
N ARG A 159 -16.90 -1.63 -15.74
CA ARG A 159 -17.73 -1.58 -14.53
C ARG A 159 -16.98 -2.22 -13.36
N ALA A 160 -16.74 -1.45 -12.32
CA ALA A 160 -16.04 -1.86 -11.12
C ALA A 160 -16.85 -1.52 -9.87
N LYS A 161 -16.58 -2.22 -8.76
CA LYS A 161 -17.20 -1.94 -7.47
C LYS A 161 -16.17 -1.49 -6.46
N GLU A 162 -16.51 -0.44 -5.72
CA GLU A 162 -15.64 0.14 -4.67
C GLU A 162 -15.22 -0.94 -3.66
N GLY A 163 -16.17 -1.74 -3.18
CA GLY A 163 -15.95 -2.77 -2.18
C GLY A 163 -15.04 -3.91 -2.64
N GLU A 164 -15.17 -4.35 -3.89
CA GLU A 164 -14.33 -5.41 -4.46
C GLU A 164 -12.86 -4.97 -4.54
N ILE A 165 -12.63 -3.73 -4.99
CA ILE A 165 -11.29 -3.13 -5.03
C ILE A 165 -10.75 -2.95 -3.60
N ALA A 166 -11.56 -2.42 -2.68
CA ALA A 166 -11.15 -2.19 -1.30
C ALA A 166 -10.71 -3.48 -0.59
N LEU A 167 -11.47 -4.56 -0.78
CA LEU A 167 -11.13 -5.87 -0.24
C LEU A 167 -9.83 -6.40 -0.84
N GLN A 168 -9.68 -6.31 -2.17
CA GLN A 168 -8.52 -6.85 -2.86
C GLN A 168 -7.25 -6.03 -2.60
N ALA A 169 -7.38 -4.73 -2.33
CA ALA A 169 -6.29 -3.83 -1.98
C ALA A 169 -5.96 -3.81 -0.47
N TYR A 170 -6.65 -4.63 0.35
CA TYR A 170 -6.52 -4.64 1.81
C TYR A 170 -6.71 -3.25 2.45
N THR A 171 -7.65 -2.46 1.91
CA THR A 171 -7.99 -1.15 2.47
C THR A 171 -8.35 -1.27 3.95
N SER A 172 -7.78 -0.39 4.76
CA SER A 172 -8.00 -0.33 6.21
C SER A 172 -8.40 1.08 6.64
N THR A 173 -8.58 1.31 7.94
CA THR A 173 -8.82 2.66 8.48
C THR A 173 -7.63 3.60 8.28
N ALA A 174 -6.44 3.08 7.97
CA ALA A 174 -5.27 3.87 7.57
C ALA A 174 -5.28 4.26 6.07
N GLY A 175 -6.31 3.84 5.32
CA GLY A 175 -6.42 4.04 3.89
C GLY A 175 -5.97 2.82 3.08
N THR A 176 -5.51 3.08 1.86
CA THR A 176 -5.08 2.05 0.90
C THR A 176 -3.68 2.37 0.43
N ASP A 177 -2.78 1.39 0.45
CA ASP A 177 -1.44 1.55 -0.11
C ASP A 177 -1.49 1.61 -1.66
N PRO A 178 -0.76 2.53 -2.31
CA PRO A 178 -0.75 2.66 -3.77
C PRO A 178 -0.35 1.37 -4.51
N ASP A 179 0.60 0.61 -3.98
CA ASP A 179 1.10 -0.60 -4.62
C ASP A 179 0.05 -1.73 -4.57
N LEU A 180 -0.73 -1.80 -3.48
CA LEU A 180 -1.80 -2.75 -3.27
C LEU A 180 -3.02 -2.39 -4.11
N LEU A 181 -3.35 -1.11 -4.20
CA LEU A 181 -4.40 -0.62 -5.08
C LEU A 181 -4.10 -0.98 -6.53
N CYS A 182 -2.86 -0.76 -6.98
CA CYS A 182 -2.46 -1.08 -8.34
C CYS A 182 -2.48 -2.59 -8.62
N ARG A 183 -1.98 -3.40 -7.68
CA ARG A 183 -2.10 -4.87 -7.73
C ARG A 183 -3.55 -5.32 -7.77
N ALA A 184 -4.43 -4.68 -7.01
CA ALA A 184 -5.85 -5.02 -6.98
C ALA A 184 -6.54 -4.74 -8.33
N ILE A 185 -6.28 -3.58 -8.94
CA ILE A 185 -6.79 -3.24 -10.28
C ILE A 185 -6.35 -4.30 -11.29
N ASN A 186 -5.05 -4.61 -11.33
CA ASN A 186 -4.49 -5.62 -12.24
C ASN A 186 -5.11 -6.99 -11.99
N LYS A 187 -5.28 -7.40 -10.74
CA LYS A 187 -5.82 -8.73 -10.42
C LYS A 187 -7.31 -8.87 -10.75
N LEU A 188 -8.11 -7.82 -10.53
CA LEU A 188 -9.56 -7.88 -10.72
C LEU A 188 -10.00 -7.62 -12.17
N TYR A 189 -9.28 -6.75 -12.88
CA TYR A 189 -9.77 -6.20 -14.15
C TYR A 189 -8.84 -6.43 -15.35
N ALA A 190 -7.73 -7.18 -15.19
CA ALA A 190 -6.87 -7.53 -16.33
C ALA A 190 -7.64 -8.27 -17.44
N ASP A 191 -8.52 -9.21 -17.08
CA ASP A 191 -9.34 -9.96 -18.05
C ASP A 191 -10.32 -9.06 -18.84
N GLN A 192 -10.61 -7.85 -18.34
CA GLN A 192 -11.41 -6.82 -19.00
C GLN A 192 -10.53 -5.78 -19.74
N GLY A 193 -9.24 -6.06 -19.85
CA GLY A 193 -8.24 -5.23 -20.51
C GLY A 193 -7.64 -4.13 -19.64
N ALA A 194 -7.89 -4.07 -18.33
CA ALA A 194 -7.26 -3.04 -17.49
C ALA A 194 -5.80 -3.38 -17.18
N SER A 195 -4.94 -2.37 -17.20
CA SER A 195 -3.58 -2.45 -16.65
C SER A 195 -3.26 -1.22 -15.85
N CYS A 196 -2.66 -1.43 -14.69
CA CYS A 196 -2.21 -0.42 -13.76
C CYS A 196 -0.70 -0.48 -13.57
N THR A 197 -0.06 0.68 -13.55
CA THR A 197 1.34 0.84 -13.13
C THR A 197 1.48 1.97 -12.12
N TYR A 198 2.03 1.69 -10.94
CA TYR A 198 2.38 2.70 -9.94
C TYR A 198 3.77 3.26 -10.24
N ARG A 199 3.89 4.58 -10.40
CA ARG A 199 5.13 5.25 -10.82
C ARG A 199 5.23 6.69 -10.32
N PRO A 200 6.46 7.25 -10.22
CA PRO A 200 6.65 8.68 -10.02
C PRO A 200 6.48 9.44 -11.35
N PHE A 201 6.31 10.75 -11.23
CA PHE A 201 6.23 11.68 -12.35
C PHE A 201 7.13 12.89 -12.09
N LYS A 202 7.80 13.38 -13.12
CA LYS A 202 8.73 14.51 -13.04
C LYS A 202 8.04 15.86 -13.29
N SER A 203 6.97 15.87 -14.08
CA SER A 203 6.26 17.09 -14.48
C SER A 203 4.78 16.84 -14.77
N LEU A 204 3.99 17.93 -14.86
CA LEU A 204 2.61 17.86 -15.33
C LEU A 204 2.52 17.39 -16.79
N GLU A 205 3.49 17.73 -17.63
CA GLU A 205 3.52 17.25 -19.03
C GLU A 205 3.68 15.73 -19.09
N GLU A 206 4.54 15.15 -18.26
CA GLU A 206 4.66 13.69 -18.17
C GLU A 206 3.37 13.05 -17.66
N LEU A 207 2.68 13.70 -16.70
CA LEU A 207 1.38 13.25 -16.21
C LEU A 207 0.31 13.30 -17.30
N LYS A 208 0.27 14.38 -18.09
CA LYS A 208 -0.64 14.57 -19.23
C LYS A 208 -0.43 13.50 -20.30
N GLN A 209 0.83 13.22 -20.65
CA GLN A 209 1.18 12.17 -21.62
C GLN A 209 0.90 10.75 -21.14
N ALA A 210 0.85 10.52 -19.82
CA ALA A 210 0.55 9.21 -19.27
C ALA A 210 -0.90 8.76 -19.53
N GLY A 211 -1.79 9.73 -19.78
CA GLY A 211 -3.22 9.51 -19.90
C GLY A 211 -3.89 9.35 -18.55
N LEU A 212 -4.94 8.54 -18.50
CA LEU A 212 -5.76 8.34 -17.31
C LEU A 212 -4.90 7.86 -16.12
N THR A 213 -4.85 8.67 -15.07
CA THR A 213 -3.97 8.44 -13.92
C THR A 213 -4.71 8.75 -12.63
N ILE A 214 -4.58 7.86 -11.64
CA ILE A 214 -4.99 8.12 -10.26
C ILE A 214 -3.79 8.73 -9.55
N VAL A 215 -3.88 9.97 -9.10
CA VAL A 215 -2.77 10.66 -8.42
C VAL A 215 -2.99 10.73 -6.92
N ILE A 216 -1.87 10.83 -6.20
CA ILE A 216 -1.87 11.05 -4.75
C ILE A 216 -1.66 12.54 -4.51
N ILE A 217 -2.57 13.15 -3.75
CA ILE A 217 -2.51 14.55 -3.34
C ILE A 217 -2.47 14.67 -1.82
N LYS A 218 -1.82 15.70 -1.31
CA LYS A 218 -1.85 16.08 0.09
C LYS A 218 -3.25 16.60 0.44
N PHE A 219 -3.92 15.95 1.38
CA PHE A 219 -5.23 16.39 1.87
C PHE A 219 -5.08 17.26 3.12
N SER A 220 -4.30 16.79 4.09
CA SER A 220 -3.96 17.54 5.29
C SER A 220 -2.57 17.14 5.81
N PHE A 221 -2.19 17.60 7.01
CA PHE A 221 -0.93 17.19 7.60
C PHE A 221 -0.91 15.66 7.81
N MET A 222 0.07 14.98 7.20
CA MET A 222 0.26 13.53 7.26
C MET A 222 -0.89 12.67 6.72
N ILE A 223 -1.83 13.26 5.95
CA ILE A 223 -2.93 12.54 5.32
C ILE A 223 -2.89 12.83 3.82
N ASP A 224 -2.79 11.76 3.05
CA ASP A 224 -2.87 11.79 1.60
C ASP A 224 -4.25 11.33 1.13
N HIS A 225 -4.61 11.72 -0.09
CA HIS A 225 -5.88 11.45 -0.73
C HIS A 225 -5.67 11.07 -2.19
N TYR A 226 -6.58 10.23 -2.71
CA TYR A 226 -6.54 9.79 -4.09
C TYR A 226 -7.56 10.55 -4.91
N VAL A 227 -7.14 11.05 -6.07
CA VAL A 227 -8.04 11.64 -7.06
C VAL A 227 -7.69 11.10 -8.45
N THR A 228 -8.69 10.91 -9.30
CA THR A 228 -8.47 10.48 -10.67
C THR A 228 -8.39 11.69 -11.59
N ILE A 229 -7.31 11.81 -12.36
CA ILE A 229 -7.18 12.84 -13.38
C ILE A 229 -8.09 12.49 -14.55
N LEU A 230 -9.09 13.34 -14.81
CA LEU A 230 -9.98 13.22 -15.96
C LEU A 230 -9.39 13.93 -17.17
N GLU A 231 -8.85 15.13 -16.97
CA GLU A 231 -8.32 15.97 -18.04
C GLU A 231 -7.25 16.92 -17.51
N ILE A 232 -6.25 17.22 -18.34
CA ILE A 232 -5.25 18.27 -18.10
C ILE A 232 -5.26 19.20 -19.31
N THR A 233 -5.72 20.44 -19.12
CA THR A 233 -5.79 21.45 -20.19
C THR A 233 -4.45 22.17 -20.33
N ASN A 234 -4.44 23.48 -20.57
CA ASN A 234 -3.21 24.30 -20.54
C ASN A 234 -3.03 25.03 -19.21
N ASP A 235 -4.10 25.22 -18.44
CA ASP A 235 -4.14 26.02 -17.22
C ASP A 235 -4.78 25.28 -16.03
N GLN A 236 -5.52 24.20 -16.29
CA GLN A 236 -6.35 23.50 -15.32
C GLN A 236 -6.15 21.98 -15.36
N VAL A 237 -6.36 21.38 -14.19
CA VAL A 237 -6.42 19.94 -13.98
C VAL A 237 -7.82 19.61 -13.48
N ILE A 238 -8.55 18.81 -14.26
CA ILE A 238 -9.88 18.33 -13.91
C ILE A 238 -9.73 16.95 -13.27
N THR A 239 -10.26 16.83 -12.06
CA THR A 239 -10.14 15.63 -11.23
C THR A 239 -11.52 15.08 -10.84
N ALA A 240 -11.58 13.77 -10.71
CA ALA A 240 -12.63 13.02 -10.04
C ALA A 240 -12.18 12.78 -8.61
N ASP A 241 -12.63 13.63 -7.69
CA ASP A 241 -12.36 13.55 -6.27
C ASP A 241 -13.44 12.71 -5.57
N PRO A 242 -13.09 11.60 -4.91
CA PRO A 242 -14.05 10.75 -4.23
C PRO A 242 -14.86 11.42 -3.10
N VAL A 243 -14.41 12.56 -2.57
CA VAL A 243 -15.13 13.29 -1.50
C VAL A 243 -16.13 14.28 -2.08
N VAL A 244 -15.72 15.05 -3.10
CA VAL A 244 -16.49 16.21 -3.59
C VAL A 244 -17.00 16.06 -5.02
N GLY A 245 -16.70 14.95 -5.69
CA GLY A 245 -17.07 14.73 -7.10
C GLY A 245 -16.08 15.39 -8.06
N ARG A 246 -16.58 15.98 -9.14
CA ARG A 246 -15.73 16.63 -10.14
C ARG A 246 -15.17 17.95 -9.58
N ARG A 247 -13.84 18.09 -9.58
CA ARG A 247 -13.14 19.30 -9.13
C ARG A 247 -12.18 19.81 -10.19
N ILE A 248 -12.17 21.13 -10.39
CA ILE A 248 -11.26 21.83 -11.29
C ILE A 248 -10.22 22.54 -10.43
N LEU A 249 -8.95 22.31 -10.72
CA LEU A 249 -7.81 22.89 -10.03
C LEU A 249 -6.96 23.67 -11.02
N ASN A 250 -6.50 24.88 -10.67
CA ASN A 250 -5.47 25.52 -11.47
C ASN A 250 -4.11 24.80 -11.25
N TYR A 251 -3.17 24.98 -12.17
CA TYR A 251 -1.87 24.31 -12.12
C TYR A 251 -1.07 24.59 -10.83
N LYS A 252 -1.13 25.82 -10.33
CA LYS A 252 -0.40 26.20 -9.11
C LYS A 252 -0.94 25.45 -7.90
N GLU A 253 -2.26 25.40 -7.76
CA GLU A 253 -2.95 24.67 -6.70
C GLU A 253 -2.67 23.17 -6.81
N PHE A 254 -2.85 22.57 -7.99
CA PHE A 254 -2.60 21.15 -8.19
C PHE A 254 -1.14 20.78 -7.87
N ASN A 255 -0.16 21.56 -8.35
CA ASN A 255 1.25 21.27 -8.14
C ASN A 255 1.70 21.42 -6.67
N GLN A 256 0.98 22.23 -5.87
CA GLN A 256 1.21 22.32 -4.42
C GLN A 256 0.66 21.11 -3.67
N LEU A 257 -0.44 20.54 -4.14
CA LEU A 257 -1.09 19.39 -3.51
C LEU A 257 -0.46 18.06 -3.97
N TRP A 258 -0.05 17.96 -5.23
CA TRP A 258 0.37 16.71 -5.85
C TRP A 258 1.68 16.15 -5.27
N ARG A 259 1.66 14.87 -4.89
CA ARG A 259 2.81 14.15 -4.33
C ARG A 259 3.80 13.64 -5.36
N ARG A 260 3.61 13.96 -6.65
CA ARG A 260 4.46 13.53 -7.78
C ARG A 260 4.54 12.02 -7.99
N SER A 261 3.49 11.31 -7.59
CA SER A 261 3.30 9.88 -7.83
C SER A 261 1.84 9.59 -8.18
N GLY A 262 1.62 8.44 -8.82
CA GLY A 262 0.29 8.02 -9.22
C GLY A 262 0.28 6.66 -9.92
N LEU A 263 -0.92 6.15 -10.12
CA LEU A 263 -1.22 4.89 -10.78
C LEU A 263 -1.75 5.21 -12.18
N THR A 264 -0.95 4.97 -13.21
CA THR A 264 -1.43 5.08 -14.59
C THR A 264 -2.29 3.88 -14.92
N VAL A 265 -3.52 4.10 -15.39
CA VAL A 265 -4.48 3.04 -15.72
C VAL A 265 -4.78 3.09 -17.22
N LYS A 266 -4.62 1.96 -17.92
CA LYS A 266 -4.79 1.87 -19.37
C LYS A 266 -5.66 0.68 -19.75
N LYS A 267 -6.33 0.79 -20.90
CA LYS A 267 -6.97 -0.33 -21.58
C LYS A 267 -5.97 -0.98 -22.54
N ILE A 268 -5.63 -2.24 -22.31
CA ILE A 268 -4.81 -3.06 -23.21
C ILE A 268 -5.78 -3.77 -24.16
N ASN A 269 -5.66 -3.49 -25.45
CA ASN A 269 -6.52 -4.08 -26.50
C ASN A 269 -6.15 -5.54 -26.85
N THR A 270 -5.34 -6.22 -26.03
CA THR A 270 -4.83 -7.55 -26.35
C THR A 270 -5.64 -8.62 -25.59
N PRO A 271 -6.34 -9.55 -26.26
CA PRO A 271 -7.07 -10.61 -25.58
C PRO A 271 -6.10 -11.54 -24.84
N LEU A 272 -6.28 -11.66 -23.52
CA LEU A 272 -5.50 -12.52 -22.62
C LEU A 272 -5.60 -14.03 -22.92
N SER A 273 -6.49 -14.44 -23.84
CA SER A 273 -6.50 -15.81 -24.38
C SER A 273 -5.17 -16.17 -25.06
N SER A 274 -4.45 -15.19 -25.61
CA SER A 274 -3.12 -15.41 -26.20
C SER A 274 -2.05 -15.74 -25.15
N TYR A 275 -2.14 -15.17 -23.94
CA TYR A 275 -1.21 -15.44 -22.85
C TYR A 275 -1.47 -16.78 -22.14
N LYS A 276 -2.74 -17.17 -21.95
CA LYS A 276 -3.07 -18.51 -21.41
C LYS A 276 -2.61 -19.62 -22.35
N ASN A 277 -2.70 -19.42 -23.67
CA ASN A 277 -2.21 -20.38 -24.66
C ASN A 277 -0.68 -20.46 -24.73
N GLY A 278 0.03 -19.34 -24.58
CA GLY A 278 1.49 -19.34 -24.51
C GLY A 278 2.04 -20.07 -23.27
N ALA A 279 1.42 -19.87 -22.10
CA ALA A 279 1.78 -20.57 -20.87
C ALA A 279 1.45 -22.08 -20.94
N LEU A 280 0.33 -22.46 -21.56
CA LEU A 280 0.01 -23.88 -21.82
C LEU A 280 0.97 -24.53 -22.82
N GLN A 281 1.37 -23.80 -23.88
CA GLN A 281 2.34 -24.30 -24.87
C GLN A 281 3.74 -24.50 -24.26
N LEU A 282 4.19 -23.59 -23.38
CA LEU A 282 5.44 -23.75 -22.65
C LEU A 282 5.39 -24.96 -21.72
N ARG A 283 4.30 -25.13 -20.97
CA ARG A 283 4.11 -26.29 -20.08
C ARG A 283 4.06 -27.62 -20.84
N ASN A 284 3.44 -27.64 -22.02
CA ASN A 284 3.40 -28.82 -22.89
C ASN A 284 4.77 -29.13 -23.51
N LYS A 285 5.57 -28.13 -23.89
CA LYS A 285 6.96 -28.33 -24.34
C LYS A 285 7.86 -28.87 -23.23
N THR A 286 7.75 -28.36 -22.00
CA THR A 286 8.52 -28.86 -20.86
C THR A 286 8.16 -30.32 -20.53
N ASN A 287 6.87 -30.68 -20.59
CA ASN A 287 6.43 -32.06 -20.38
C ASN A 287 6.87 -33.01 -21.51
N MET A 288 7.00 -32.52 -22.75
CA MET A 288 7.54 -33.30 -23.87
C MET A 288 9.04 -33.59 -23.70
N LEU A 289 9.81 -32.59 -23.26
CA LEU A 289 11.25 -32.74 -23.00
C LEU A 289 11.56 -33.72 -21.86
N ILE A 290 10.73 -33.76 -20.81
CA ILE A 290 10.90 -34.70 -19.68
C ILE A 290 10.59 -36.17 -20.09
N ARG A 291 9.65 -36.38 -21.01
CA ARG A 291 9.37 -37.72 -21.56
C ARG A 291 10.49 -38.22 -22.48
N ALA A 292 11.09 -37.35 -23.28
CA ALA A 292 12.22 -37.72 -24.14
C ALA A 292 13.48 -38.17 -23.36
N THR A 293 13.65 -37.72 -22.11
CA THR A 293 14.79 -38.12 -21.26
C THR A 293 14.54 -39.38 -20.43
N THR A 294 13.32 -39.93 -20.41
CA THR A 294 12.96 -41.12 -19.61
C THR A 294 12.84 -42.40 -20.43
N ASP A 295 12.79 -42.31 -21.76
CA ASP A 295 12.82 -43.47 -22.69
C ASP A 295 14.24 -43.81 -23.21
N GLY A 296 15.28 -43.40 -22.49
CA GLY A 296 16.66 -43.83 -22.73
C GLY A 296 16.86 -45.29 -22.35
N SER A 297 16.36 -46.19 -23.21
CA SER A 297 16.62 -47.62 -23.19
C SER A 297 18.12 -47.88 -23.22
N VAL A 298 18.59 -48.52 -22.16
CA VAL A 298 19.88 -49.20 -22.07
C VAL A 298 19.98 -50.20 -23.22
N VAL A 299 20.93 -49.96 -24.12
CA VAL A 299 21.54 -50.97 -24.99
C VAL A 299 23.04 -50.84 -24.82
#